data_AF-A0A0A0WHM6-F1
#
_entry.id   AF-A0A0A0WHM6-F1
#
_cell.length_a   1.000
_cell.length_b   1.000
_cell.length_c   1.000
_cell.angle_alpha   90.00
_cell.angle_beta   90.00
_cell.angle_gamma   90.00
#
_symmetry.space_group_name_H-M   'P 1'
#
loop_
_entity.id
_entity.type
_entity.pdbx_description
1 polymer ?
#
loop_
_entity_poly.entity_id
_entity_poly.type
_entity_poly.pdbx_seq_one_letter_code
_entity_poly.pdbx_strand_id
1 'polypeptide(L)'
;MNKRDYYEVLGLSQGASKDEIKKAYRRLAKKYHPDVSKEENAIEKFKEVQEAYEVLSDDQKRAQYDQFGHAGPNQGFGGGGDFGGGFGFEDIFSSFFGGGGGRRRDPNAPRQGADLQYQVTLEFEEAIFGKELNVEIPVEDPCDTCKGSGAKPGTSKETCKHCSGSGQVSVEQNTPFGRIVNRQACGHCSGTGQMIKEKCTTCHGSGKVRKRKKINVKIPAGIDNGQQIRVSGKGEAGVNGGPAGDLYVVVHVRNHEFFEREGDHIICEMPITFAQMALGAEVEVPTVHGKVKLKIPAGTQTGTEFRLKGKGAPNVRGYGQGDQYVVVRVVVPTKLTSHQKDLLREFAGQEEQDDSLFRKLKRAFKGE
;
A
#
# COMPACT_ATOMS: atom_id res chain seq x y z
N MET A 1 20.47 -25.70 24.63
CA MET A 1 19.65 -25.75 25.86
C MET A 1 18.30 -26.34 25.48
N ASN A 2 17.84 -27.37 26.18
CA ASN A 2 16.57 -28.04 25.86
C ASN A 2 15.40 -27.07 26.10
N LYS A 3 14.50 -26.92 25.13
CA LYS A 3 13.28 -26.12 25.30
C LYS A 3 12.42 -26.73 26.41
N ARG A 4 11.80 -25.90 27.25
CA ARG A 4 10.92 -26.32 28.35
C ARG A 4 9.61 -26.88 27.80
N ASP A 5 9.04 -27.89 28.47
CA ASP A 5 7.78 -28.49 28.02
C ASP A 5 6.62 -27.47 28.07
N TYR A 6 5.76 -27.44 27.05
CA TYR A 6 4.67 -26.46 26.97
C TYR A 6 3.62 -26.61 28.08
N TYR A 7 3.38 -27.82 28.58
CA TYR A 7 2.52 -28.02 29.75
C TYR A 7 3.19 -27.46 31.01
N GLU A 8 4.49 -27.64 31.17
CA GLU A 8 5.25 -27.03 32.28
C GLU A 8 5.27 -25.50 32.21
N VAL A 9 5.38 -24.92 31.01
CA VAL A 9 5.34 -23.47 30.79
C VAL A 9 3.98 -22.89 31.23
N LEU A 10 2.88 -23.60 30.94
CA LEU A 10 1.54 -23.20 31.39
C LEU A 10 1.23 -23.62 32.83
N GLY A 11 2.09 -24.43 33.47
CA GLY A 11 1.89 -24.99 34.81
C GLY A 11 0.72 -25.98 34.86
N LEU A 12 0.57 -26.78 33.81
CA LEU A 12 -0.46 -27.80 33.65
C LEU A 12 0.19 -29.18 33.51
N SER A 13 -0.60 -30.24 33.72
CA SER A 13 -0.20 -31.61 33.40
C SER A 13 -0.56 -31.96 31.95
N GLN A 14 0.21 -32.86 31.35
CA GLN A 14 -0.14 -33.45 30.06
C GLN A 14 -1.55 -34.09 30.15
N GLY A 15 -2.43 -33.76 29.21
CA GLY A 15 -3.85 -34.18 29.26
C GLY A 15 -4.83 -33.11 29.76
N ALA A 16 -4.37 -31.91 30.16
CA ALA A 16 -5.24 -30.80 30.55
C ALA A 16 -6.29 -30.46 29.47
N SER A 17 -7.50 -30.10 29.88
CA SER A 17 -8.58 -29.69 28.97
C SER A 17 -8.29 -28.33 28.31
N LYS A 18 -8.96 -28.04 27.18
CA LYS A 18 -8.82 -26.74 26.49
C LYS A 18 -9.15 -25.55 27.39
N ASP A 19 -10.15 -25.71 28.25
CA ASP A 19 -10.57 -24.66 29.16
C ASP A 19 -9.51 -24.39 30.24
N GLU A 20 -8.83 -25.43 30.72
CA GLU A 20 -7.70 -25.30 31.64
C GLU A 20 -6.50 -24.62 30.98
N ILE A 21 -6.18 -24.99 29.74
CA ILE A 21 -5.12 -24.38 28.93
C ILE A 21 -5.40 -22.88 28.71
N LYS A 22 -6.63 -22.53 28.35
CA LYS A 22 -7.06 -21.14 28.14
C LYS A 22 -7.06 -20.33 29.45
N LYS A 23 -7.45 -20.94 30.56
CA LYS A 23 -7.44 -20.30 31.88
C LYS A 23 -6.02 -20.07 32.39
N ALA A 24 -5.12 -21.04 32.19
CA ALA A 24 -3.71 -20.92 32.53
C ALA A 24 -3.03 -19.82 31.70
N TYR A 25 -3.26 -19.80 30.38
CA TYR A 25 -2.76 -18.76 29.49
C TYR A 25 -3.20 -17.36 29.94
N ARG A 26 -4.50 -17.14 30.17
CA ARG A 26 -5.01 -15.82 30.61
C ARG A 26 -4.37 -15.35 31.92
N ARG A 27 -4.16 -16.27 32.87
CA ARG A 27 -3.50 -15.97 34.15
C ARG A 27 -2.04 -15.56 33.96
N LEU A 28 -1.30 -16.30 33.15
CA LEU A 28 0.13 -16.06 32.92
C LEU A 28 0.38 -14.87 31.98
N ALA A 29 -0.45 -14.68 30.95
CA ALA A 29 -0.40 -13.53 30.05
C ALA A 29 -0.64 -12.22 30.81
N LYS A 30 -1.58 -12.18 31.77
CA LYS A 30 -1.78 -11.01 32.64
C LYS A 30 -0.60 -10.78 33.59
N LYS A 31 0.03 -11.85 34.07
CA LYS A 31 1.17 -11.79 35.00
C LYS A 31 2.45 -11.29 34.31
N TYR A 32 2.70 -11.71 33.08
CA TYR A 32 3.93 -11.39 32.33
C TYR A 32 3.72 -10.32 31.25
N HIS A 33 2.57 -9.63 31.24
CA HIS A 33 2.32 -8.57 30.27
C HIS A 33 3.39 -7.46 30.40
N PRO A 34 3.97 -6.97 29.28
CA PRO A 34 5.04 -5.96 29.30
C PRO A 34 4.69 -4.70 30.10
N ASP A 35 3.43 -4.28 30.05
CA ASP A 35 2.96 -3.07 30.73
C ASP A 35 2.62 -3.26 32.22
N VAL A 36 2.52 -4.51 32.69
CA VAL A 36 2.02 -4.84 34.06
C VAL A 36 3.10 -5.49 34.92
N SER A 37 4.01 -6.25 34.31
CA SER A 37 5.05 -6.98 35.03
C SER A 37 6.27 -6.09 35.30
N LYS A 38 6.86 -6.23 36.49
CA LYS A 38 8.14 -5.61 36.88
C LYS A 38 9.31 -6.59 36.84
N GLU A 39 9.10 -7.82 36.37
CA GLU A 39 10.17 -8.83 36.27
C GLU A 39 11.06 -8.55 35.04
N GLU A 40 12.39 -8.60 35.21
CA GLU A 40 13.36 -8.36 34.12
C GLU A 40 13.20 -9.35 32.94
N ASN A 41 12.75 -10.58 33.23
CA ASN A 41 12.52 -11.63 32.22
C ASN A 41 11.04 -11.77 31.83
N ALA A 42 10.19 -10.77 32.09
CA ALA A 42 8.76 -10.84 31.78
C ALA A 42 8.49 -11.05 30.28
N ILE A 43 9.26 -10.39 29.43
CA ILE A 43 9.12 -10.48 27.96
C ILE A 43 9.44 -11.89 27.46
N GLU A 44 10.50 -12.52 27.96
CA GLU A 44 10.88 -13.88 27.57
C GLU A 44 9.84 -14.90 28.04
N LYS A 45 9.39 -14.82 29.29
CA LYS A 45 8.33 -15.68 29.82
C LYS A 45 7.00 -15.48 29.11
N PHE A 46 6.69 -14.25 28.69
CA PHE A 46 5.48 -13.96 27.92
C PHE A 46 5.53 -14.63 26.54
N LYS A 47 6.67 -14.55 25.86
CA LYS A 47 6.90 -15.26 24.58
C LYS A 47 6.76 -16.77 24.74
N GLU A 48 7.35 -17.37 25.78
CA GLU A 48 7.21 -18.82 26.06
C GLU A 48 5.74 -19.22 26.30
N VAL A 49 5.00 -18.42 27.09
CA VAL A 49 3.58 -18.67 27.39
C VAL A 49 2.71 -18.54 26.15
N GLN A 50 3.04 -17.61 25.25
CA GLN A 50 2.34 -17.45 23.98
C GLN A 50 2.59 -18.62 23.03
N GLU A 51 3.85 -19.07 22.89
CA GLU A 51 4.23 -20.25 22.10
C GLU A 51 3.52 -21.52 22.62
N ALA A 52 3.51 -21.73 23.94
CA ALA A 52 2.83 -22.86 24.57
C ALA A 52 1.31 -22.86 24.31
N TYR A 53 0.66 -21.69 24.40
CA TYR A 53 -0.77 -21.58 24.12
C TYR A 53 -1.10 -21.80 22.65
N GLU A 54 -0.28 -21.31 21.72
CA GLU A 54 -0.51 -21.50 20.29
C GLU A 54 -0.51 -22.98 19.89
N VAL A 55 0.41 -23.77 20.47
CA VAL A 55 0.52 -25.20 20.19
C VAL A 55 -0.56 -26.00 20.93
N LEU A 56 -0.82 -25.71 22.21
CA LEU A 56 -1.73 -26.51 23.03
C LEU A 56 -3.22 -26.14 22.86
N SER A 57 -3.55 -24.96 22.31
CA SER A 57 -4.95 -24.54 22.10
C SER A 57 -5.61 -25.16 20.86
N ASP A 58 -4.80 -25.59 19.88
CA ASP A 58 -5.26 -26.27 18.66
C ASP A 58 -5.14 -27.80 18.80
N ASP A 59 -6.20 -28.53 18.45
CA ASP A 59 -6.25 -29.99 18.63
C ASP A 59 -5.21 -30.73 17.80
N GLN A 60 -4.93 -30.25 16.59
CA GLN A 60 -4.00 -30.92 15.68
C GLN A 60 -2.56 -30.63 16.09
N LYS A 61 -2.24 -29.38 16.44
CA LYS A 61 -0.91 -29.00 16.94
C LYS A 61 -0.60 -29.69 18.28
N ARG A 62 -1.58 -29.77 19.18
CA ARG A 62 -1.46 -30.47 20.45
C ARG A 62 -1.21 -31.96 20.26
N ALA A 63 -1.97 -32.64 19.41
CA ALA A 63 -1.78 -34.06 19.17
C ALA A 63 -0.38 -34.37 18.60
N GLN A 64 0.14 -33.51 17.73
CA GLN A 64 1.50 -33.63 17.21
C GLN A 64 2.55 -33.39 18.29
N TYR A 65 2.38 -32.37 19.12
CA TYR A 65 3.27 -32.11 20.25
C TYR A 65 3.25 -33.25 21.27
N ASP A 66 2.07 -33.80 21.59
CA ASP A 66 1.93 -34.94 22.49
C ASP A 66 2.61 -36.21 21.93
N GLN A 67 2.73 -36.34 20.60
CA GLN A 67 3.32 -37.49 19.92
C GLN A 67 4.83 -37.35 19.66
N PHE A 68 5.33 -36.14 19.38
CA PHE A 68 6.70 -35.89 18.92
C PHE A 68 7.50 -34.92 19.81
N GLY A 69 6.86 -34.25 20.76
CA GLY A 69 7.46 -33.22 21.60
C GLY A 69 7.93 -32.00 20.80
N HIS A 70 8.96 -31.31 21.30
CA HIS A 70 9.58 -30.16 20.62
C HIS A 70 10.34 -30.52 19.33
N ALA A 71 10.64 -31.81 19.14
CA ALA A 71 11.22 -32.31 17.92
C ALA A 71 10.07 -32.63 16.95
N GLY A 72 9.59 -31.61 16.23
CA GLY A 72 8.69 -31.86 15.09
C GLY A 72 9.29 -32.91 14.13
N PRO A 73 8.48 -33.52 13.25
CA PRO A 73 8.88 -34.67 12.41
C PRO A 73 10.04 -34.44 11.41
N ASN A 74 10.77 -33.34 11.53
CA ASN A 74 11.80 -32.90 10.61
C ASN A 74 13.25 -33.16 11.09
N GLN A 75 13.49 -34.03 12.08
CA GLN A 75 14.86 -34.45 12.43
C GLN A 75 15.43 -35.50 11.45
N GLY A 76 15.17 -35.31 10.15
CA GLY A 76 15.61 -36.19 9.06
C GLY A 76 15.95 -35.49 7.75
N PHE A 77 15.76 -34.17 7.62
CA PHE A 77 16.14 -33.42 6.42
C PHE A 77 17.25 -32.41 6.77
N GLY A 78 18.50 -32.80 6.46
CA GLY A 78 19.67 -31.98 6.70
C GLY A 78 19.75 -30.75 5.80
N GLY A 79 20.35 -29.68 6.33
CA GLY A 79 20.73 -28.49 5.58
C GLY A 79 20.75 -27.25 6.46
N GLY A 80 21.94 -26.90 6.97
CA GLY A 80 22.16 -25.72 7.80
C GLY A 80 21.81 -24.42 7.07
N GLY A 81 21.31 -23.47 7.84
CA GLY A 81 20.99 -22.12 7.39
C GLY A 81 20.46 -21.31 8.55
N ASP A 82 21.40 -20.67 9.25
CA ASP A 82 21.13 -19.55 10.15
C ASP A 82 20.27 -18.51 9.41
N PHE A 83 19.04 -18.29 9.89
CA PHE A 83 18.19 -17.19 9.41
C PHE A 83 17.59 -16.48 10.63
N GLY A 84 18.43 -15.68 11.28
CA GLY A 84 17.97 -14.57 12.10
C GLY A 84 17.19 -13.58 11.24
N GLY A 85 15.94 -13.31 11.60
CA GLY A 85 15.16 -12.20 11.05
C GLY A 85 13.70 -12.55 10.73
N GLY A 86 12.81 -12.25 11.67
CA GLY A 86 11.53 -11.57 11.40
C GLY A 86 10.46 -12.20 10.50
N PHE A 87 10.61 -13.41 9.97
CA PHE A 87 9.55 -14.07 9.21
C PHE A 87 8.79 -15.06 10.11
N GLY A 88 7.52 -14.75 10.36
CA GLY A 88 6.64 -15.50 11.24
C GLY A 88 6.54 -16.97 10.85
N PHE A 89 6.68 -17.84 11.85
CA PHE A 89 6.40 -19.27 11.75
C PHE A 89 4.97 -19.57 11.22
N GLU A 90 4.07 -18.59 11.27
CA GLU A 90 2.72 -18.62 10.71
C GLU A 90 2.71 -18.88 9.19
N ASP A 91 3.65 -18.32 8.42
CA ASP A 91 3.65 -18.43 6.94
C ASP A 91 4.23 -19.77 6.44
N ILE A 92 5.19 -20.32 7.19
CA ILE A 92 5.79 -21.62 6.88
C ILE A 92 4.90 -22.77 7.37
N PHE A 93 4.24 -22.63 8.52
CA PHE A 93 3.36 -23.68 9.05
C PHE A 93 1.98 -23.70 8.36
N SER A 94 1.44 -22.55 7.93
CA SER A 94 0.21 -22.48 7.14
C SER A 94 0.38 -23.04 5.72
N SER A 95 1.52 -22.78 5.08
CA SER A 95 1.86 -23.33 3.75
C SER A 95 2.07 -24.85 3.76
N PHE A 96 2.38 -25.44 4.91
CA PHE A 96 2.71 -26.87 5.00
C PHE A 96 1.62 -27.73 5.67
N PHE A 97 0.87 -27.20 6.63
CA PHE A 97 -0.11 -27.96 7.42
C PHE A 97 -1.57 -27.50 7.31
N GLY A 98 -1.85 -26.41 6.58
CA GLY A 98 -3.20 -25.95 6.27
C GLY A 98 -3.82 -26.70 5.08
N GLY A 99 -4.27 -27.94 5.28
CA GLY A 99 -5.32 -28.56 4.46
C GLY A 99 -5.14 -28.47 2.94
N GLY A 100 -4.13 -29.16 2.41
CA GLY A 100 -3.88 -29.21 0.98
C GLY A 100 -3.46 -30.60 0.52
N GLY A 101 -4.18 -31.67 0.93
CA GLY A 101 -4.17 -32.90 0.14
C GLY A 101 -4.35 -32.48 -1.30
N GLY A 102 -3.37 -32.77 -2.16
CA GLY A 102 -3.23 -32.20 -3.49
C GLY A 102 -4.47 -32.45 -4.34
N ARG A 103 -5.52 -31.67 -4.10
CA ARG A 103 -6.66 -31.49 -4.97
C ARG A 103 -6.00 -30.99 -6.21
N ARG A 104 -5.90 -31.88 -7.21
CA ARG A 104 -5.57 -31.56 -8.59
C ARG A 104 -6.24 -30.22 -8.86
N ARG A 105 -5.45 -29.13 -8.88
CA ARG A 105 -5.97 -27.80 -9.19
C ARG A 105 -6.44 -27.97 -10.63
N ASP A 106 -7.75 -28.12 -10.82
CA ASP A 106 -8.31 -28.38 -12.12
C ASP A 106 -7.79 -27.28 -13.06
N PRO A 107 -6.97 -27.62 -14.07
CA PRO A 107 -6.43 -26.62 -14.99
C PRO A 107 -7.54 -25.83 -15.71
N ASN A 108 -8.75 -26.41 -15.75
CA ASN A 108 -9.93 -25.87 -16.38
C ASN A 108 -10.87 -25.13 -15.40
N ALA A 109 -10.50 -25.00 -14.12
CA ALA A 109 -11.29 -24.22 -13.18
C ALA A 109 -11.39 -22.74 -13.62
N PRO A 110 -12.54 -22.08 -13.43
CA PRO A 110 -12.68 -20.65 -13.60
C PRO A 110 -11.66 -19.91 -12.72
N ARG A 111 -10.88 -19.01 -13.32
CA ARG A 111 -9.92 -18.16 -12.61
C ARG A 111 -10.17 -16.70 -12.94
N GLN A 112 -10.14 -15.86 -11.93
CA GLN A 112 -10.22 -14.42 -12.13
C GLN A 112 -9.08 -13.93 -13.02
N GLY A 113 -9.38 -12.93 -13.86
CA GLY A 113 -8.37 -12.24 -14.65
C GLY A 113 -7.39 -11.48 -13.77
N ALA A 114 -6.24 -11.11 -14.34
CA ALA A 114 -5.27 -10.28 -13.64
C ALA A 114 -5.81 -8.85 -13.44
N ASP A 115 -5.47 -8.25 -12.32
CA ASP A 115 -5.73 -6.84 -12.08
C ASP A 115 -4.76 -5.99 -12.92
N LEU A 116 -5.24 -4.84 -13.36
CA LEU A 116 -4.46 -3.87 -14.11
C LEU A 116 -4.21 -2.65 -13.25
N GLN A 117 -3.01 -2.09 -13.34
CA GLN A 117 -2.67 -0.81 -12.72
C GLN A 117 -2.37 0.21 -13.82
N TYR A 118 -3.01 1.37 -13.74
CA TYR A 118 -2.79 2.47 -14.67
C TYR A 118 -2.51 3.76 -13.90
N GLN A 119 -1.49 4.50 -14.31
CA GLN A 119 -1.15 5.77 -13.70
C GLN A 119 -1.75 6.91 -14.51
N VAL A 120 -2.45 7.82 -13.83
CA VAL A 120 -3.00 9.05 -14.42
C VAL A 120 -2.34 10.23 -13.75
N THR A 121 -1.85 11.16 -14.56
CA THR A 121 -1.29 12.42 -14.08
C THR A 121 -2.36 13.52 -14.19
N LEU A 122 -2.61 14.21 -13.09
CA LEU A 122 -3.55 15.33 -12.99
C LEU A 122 -2.81 16.63 -12.70
N GLU A 123 -3.39 17.73 -13.16
CA GLU A 123 -3.01 19.06 -12.64
C GLU A 123 -3.52 19.25 -11.21
N PHE A 124 -2.90 20.17 -10.48
CA PHE A 124 -3.27 20.46 -9.08
C PHE A 124 -4.74 20.86 -8.93
N GLU A 125 -5.23 21.73 -9.83
CA GLU A 125 -6.63 22.17 -9.85
C GLU A 125 -7.58 21.01 -10.14
N GLU A 126 -7.22 20.13 -11.08
CA GLU A 126 -8.03 18.96 -11.44
C GLU A 126 -8.16 17.97 -10.29
N ALA A 127 -7.13 17.83 -9.46
CA ALA A 127 -7.18 17.02 -8.26
C ALA A 127 -8.16 17.59 -7.21
N ILE A 128 -8.28 18.92 -7.14
CA ILE A 128 -9.16 19.61 -6.18
C ILE A 128 -10.61 19.57 -6.62
N PHE A 129 -10.90 19.88 -7.88
CA PHE A 129 -12.27 19.92 -8.41
C PHE A 129 -12.81 18.55 -8.80
N GLY A 130 -11.93 17.57 -9.01
CA GLY A 130 -12.28 16.29 -9.61
C GLY A 130 -12.39 16.42 -11.13
N LYS A 131 -12.22 15.28 -11.81
CA LYS A 131 -12.22 15.22 -13.27
C LYS A 131 -12.79 13.88 -13.74
N GLU A 132 -13.56 13.91 -14.81
CA GLU A 132 -13.95 12.70 -15.52
C GLU A 132 -12.96 12.49 -16.68
N LEU A 133 -12.32 11.33 -16.69
CA LEU A 133 -11.30 10.98 -17.69
C LEU A 133 -11.68 9.70 -18.40
N ASN A 134 -11.44 9.66 -19.71
CA ASN A 134 -11.55 8.45 -20.49
C ASN A 134 -10.14 7.86 -20.68
N VAL A 135 -9.87 6.76 -19.99
CA VAL A 135 -8.59 6.06 -20.10
C VAL A 135 -8.72 4.98 -21.17
N GLU A 136 -7.82 4.99 -22.14
CA GLU A 136 -7.70 3.93 -23.15
C GLU A 136 -6.70 2.88 -22.70
N ILE A 137 -7.20 1.69 -22.38
CA ILE A 137 -6.37 0.59 -21.88
C ILE A 137 -6.41 -0.58 -22.87
N PRO A 138 -5.24 -1.13 -23.27
CA PRO A 138 -5.20 -2.39 -23.97
C PRO A 138 -5.55 -3.51 -22.99
N VAL A 139 -6.66 -4.21 -23.23
CA VAL A 139 -7.09 -5.36 -22.43
C VAL A 139 -7.26 -6.59 -23.31
N GLU A 140 -7.03 -7.77 -22.75
CA GLU A 140 -7.37 -9.02 -23.39
C GLU A 140 -8.83 -9.35 -23.11
N ASP A 141 -9.64 -9.38 -24.18
CA ASP A 141 -11.02 -9.80 -24.10
C ASP A 141 -11.20 -11.23 -24.60
N PRO A 142 -12.27 -11.93 -24.16
CA PRO A 142 -12.69 -13.17 -24.78
C PRO A 142 -12.90 -12.92 -26.28
N CYS A 143 -12.37 -13.79 -27.12
CA CYS A 143 -12.57 -13.69 -28.56
C CYS A 143 -14.05 -13.88 -28.89
N ASP A 144 -14.69 -12.89 -29.53
CA ASP A 144 -16.13 -12.92 -29.85
C ASP A 144 -16.50 -14.14 -30.72
N THR A 145 -15.61 -14.51 -31.64
CA THR A 145 -15.81 -15.64 -32.58
C THR A 145 -15.91 -16.98 -31.86
N CYS A 146 -15.02 -17.24 -30.89
CA CYS A 146 -14.94 -18.54 -30.20
C CYS A 146 -15.45 -18.50 -28.74
N LYS A 147 -15.87 -17.33 -28.26
CA LYS A 147 -16.32 -17.06 -26.87
C LYS A 147 -15.34 -17.60 -25.81
N GLY A 148 -14.04 -17.45 -26.04
CA GLY A 148 -13.01 -17.92 -25.10
C GLY A 148 -12.60 -19.40 -25.26
N SER A 149 -13.24 -20.16 -26.14
CA SER A 149 -12.88 -21.58 -26.35
C SER A 149 -11.59 -21.75 -27.15
N GLY A 150 -11.16 -20.78 -27.96
CA GLY A 150 -9.99 -20.91 -28.83
C GLY A 150 -10.16 -21.89 -29.99
N ALA A 151 -11.26 -22.66 -30.03
CA ALA A 151 -11.61 -23.54 -31.13
C ALA A 151 -12.41 -22.79 -32.20
N LYS A 152 -12.35 -23.26 -33.44
CA LYS A 152 -13.18 -22.73 -34.53
C LYS A 152 -14.66 -22.96 -34.21
N PRO A 153 -15.56 -21.99 -34.51
CA PRO A 153 -17.00 -22.17 -34.29
C PRO A 153 -17.50 -23.48 -34.90
N GLY A 154 -18.22 -24.29 -34.11
CA GLY A 154 -18.71 -25.62 -34.53
C GLY A 154 -17.76 -26.79 -34.25
N THR A 155 -16.52 -26.53 -33.83
CA THR A 155 -15.59 -27.55 -33.33
C THR A 155 -15.40 -27.44 -31.83
N SER A 156 -15.08 -28.55 -31.17
CA SER A 156 -14.89 -28.62 -29.72
C SER A 156 -13.45 -28.96 -29.35
N LYS A 157 -13.11 -28.70 -28.09
CA LYS A 157 -11.82 -29.11 -27.53
C LYS A 157 -11.87 -30.61 -27.24
N GLU A 158 -10.84 -31.34 -27.65
CA GLU A 158 -10.70 -32.75 -27.32
C GLU A 158 -9.84 -32.93 -26.08
N THR A 159 -10.12 -33.96 -25.28
CA THR A 159 -9.30 -34.28 -24.11
C THR A 159 -7.92 -34.75 -24.58
N CYS A 160 -6.85 -34.20 -23.99
CA CYS A 160 -5.50 -34.59 -24.36
C CYS A 160 -5.24 -36.05 -23.98
N LYS A 161 -4.92 -36.89 -24.96
CA LYS A 161 -4.66 -38.33 -24.77
C LYS A 161 -3.41 -38.61 -23.94
N HIS A 162 -2.41 -37.73 -23.97
CA HIS A 162 -1.13 -37.92 -23.28
C HIS A 162 -1.19 -37.65 -21.76
N CYS A 163 -2.07 -36.77 -21.31
CA CYS A 163 -2.27 -36.50 -19.88
C CYS A 163 -3.68 -36.87 -19.39
N SER A 164 -4.50 -37.48 -20.24
CA SER A 164 -5.90 -37.85 -19.96
C SER A 164 -6.71 -36.72 -19.32
N GLY A 165 -6.52 -35.48 -19.80
CA GLY A 165 -7.22 -34.30 -19.27
C GLY A 165 -6.59 -33.65 -18.04
N SER A 166 -5.58 -34.26 -17.42
CA SER A 166 -4.99 -33.75 -16.18
C SER A 166 -4.05 -32.54 -16.37
N GLY A 167 -3.62 -32.26 -17.61
CA GLY A 167 -2.71 -31.16 -17.94
C GLY A 167 -1.27 -31.37 -17.46
N GLN A 168 -0.99 -32.37 -16.64
CA GLN A 168 0.34 -32.68 -16.10
C GLN A 168 0.71 -34.12 -16.42
N VAL A 169 2.01 -34.38 -16.59
CA VAL A 169 2.58 -35.72 -16.71
C VAL A 169 3.56 -35.93 -15.56
N SER A 170 3.50 -37.10 -14.93
CA SER A 170 4.44 -37.45 -13.87
C SER A 170 5.64 -38.13 -14.50
N VAL A 171 6.82 -37.51 -14.36
CA VAL A 171 8.09 -38.07 -14.82
C VAL A 171 8.79 -38.63 -13.59
N GLU A 172 8.87 -39.95 -13.53
CA GLU A 172 9.60 -40.65 -12.47
C GLU A 172 11.09 -40.68 -12.83
N GLN A 173 11.92 -40.09 -12.00
CA GLN A 173 13.38 -40.18 -12.10
C GLN A 173 13.91 -41.03 -10.96
N ASN A 174 14.54 -42.15 -11.31
CA ASN A 174 15.23 -43.00 -10.35
C ASN A 174 16.56 -42.34 -10.00
N THR A 175 16.72 -41.93 -8.74
CA THR A 175 17.99 -41.44 -8.20
C THR A 175 18.58 -42.47 -7.24
N PRO A 176 19.91 -42.44 -6.96
CA PRO A 176 20.54 -43.34 -6.00
C PRO A 176 19.95 -43.30 -4.58
N PHE A 177 19.17 -42.25 -4.26
CA PHE A 177 18.51 -42.03 -2.97
C PHE A 177 17.00 -42.35 -2.98
N GLY A 178 16.46 -42.89 -4.07
CA GLY A 178 15.05 -43.27 -4.20
C GLY A 178 14.39 -42.76 -5.48
N ARG A 179 13.10 -43.05 -5.62
CA ARG A 179 12.28 -42.62 -6.76
C ARG A 179 11.75 -41.21 -6.50
N ILE A 180 12.20 -40.24 -7.31
CA ILE A 180 11.66 -38.88 -7.27
C ILE A 180 10.64 -38.77 -8.41
N VAL A 181 9.39 -38.46 -8.06
CA VAL A 181 8.33 -38.22 -9.06
C VAL A 181 8.20 -36.71 -9.24
N ASN A 182 8.61 -36.20 -10.39
CA ASN A 182 8.43 -34.79 -10.72
C ASN A 182 7.20 -34.61 -11.62
N ARG A 183 6.31 -33.69 -11.27
CA ARG A 183 5.14 -33.36 -12.10
C ARG A 183 5.48 -32.21 -13.02
N GLN A 184 5.47 -32.47 -14.31
CA GLN A 184 5.72 -31.46 -15.34
C GLN A 184 4.43 -31.17 -16.11
N ALA A 185 4.29 -29.95 -16.65
CA ALA A 185 3.20 -29.64 -17.56
C ALA A 185 3.28 -30.54 -18.80
N CYS A 186 2.15 -31.09 -19.24
CA CYS A 186 2.13 -31.94 -20.43
C CYS A 186 2.54 -31.13 -21.66
N GLY A 187 3.64 -31.51 -22.32
CA GLY A 187 4.15 -30.81 -23.51
C GLY A 187 3.20 -30.79 -24.72
N HIS A 188 2.26 -31.74 -24.80
CA HIS A 188 1.31 -31.83 -25.90
C HIS A 188 0.11 -30.88 -25.77
N CYS A 189 -0.30 -30.53 -24.54
CA CYS A 189 -1.42 -29.61 -24.29
C CYS A 189 -0.99 -28.35 -23.52
N SER A 190 0.32 -28.15 -23.32
CA SER A 190 0.92 -27.05 -22.58
C SER A 190 0.25 -26.77 -21.23
N GLY A 191 -0.12 -27.82 -20.51
CA GLY A 191 -0.75 -27.67 -19.18
C GLY A 191 -2.28 -27.58 -19.17
N THR A 192 -2.94 -27.43 -20.32
CA THR A 192 -4.39 -27.17 -20.39
C THR A 192 -5.26 -28.42 -20.23
N GLY A 193 -4.69 -29.61 -20.44
CA GLY A 193 -5.44 -30.88 -20.45
C GLY A 193 -6.31 -31.10 -21.69
N GLN A 194 -6.41 -30.11 -22.57
CA GLN A 194 -7.26 -30.12 -23.76
C GLN A 194 -6.44 -29.82 -25.02
N MET A 195 -6.83 -30.38 -26.16
CA MET A 195 -6.23 -30.14 -27.46
C MET A 195 -7.26 -29.55 -28.41
N ILE A 196 -6.86 -28.49 -29.10
CA ILE A 196 -7.68 -27.81 -30.11
C ILE A 196 -7.18 -28.29 -31.48
N LYS A 197 -7.97 -29.14 -32.16
CA LYS A 197 -7.67 -29.60 -33.52
C LYS A 197 -7.75 -28.45 -34.53
N GLU A 198 -8.87 -27.73 -34.51
CA GLU A 198 -9.13 -26.58 -35.37
C GLU A 198 -9.09 -25.29 -34.55
N LYS A 199 -7.99 -24.55 -34.67
CA LYS A 199 -7.81 -23.28 -33.99
C LYS A 199 -8.75 -22.23 -34.58
N CYS A 200 -9.28 -21.35 -33.73
CA CYS A 200 -10.05 -20.20 -34.17
C CYS A 200 -9.20 -19.30 -35.07
N THR A 201 -9.77 -18.81 -36.18
CA THR A 201 -9.09 -17.94 -37.14
C THR A 201 -8.80 -16.54 -36.59
N THR A 202 -9.61 -16.06 -35.65
CA THR A 202 -9.45 -14.70 -35.08
C THR A 202 -8.39 -14.66 -33.99
N CYS A 203 -8.38 -15.64 -33.08
CA CYS A 203 -7.48 -15.67 -31.92
C CYS A 203 -6.36 -16.72 -32.04
N HIS A 204 -6.30 -17.48 -33.13
CA HIS A 204 -5.27 -18.50 -33.42
C HIS A 204 -5.07 -19.53 -32.28
N GLY A 205 -6.15 -19.86 -31.57
CA GLY A 205 -6.13 -20.82 -30.45
C GLY A 205 -5.93 -20.24 -29.05
N SER A 206 -5.67 -18.93 -28.90
CA SER A 206 -5.47 -18.31 -27.57
C SER A 206 -6.77 -18.15 -26.75
N GLY A 207 -7.93 -18.12 -27.41
CA GLY A 207 -9.22 -17.80 -26.80
C GLY A 207 -9.42 -16.31 -26.48
N LYS A 208 -8.39 -15.48 -26.60
CA LYS A 208 -8.42 -14.05 -26.25
C LYS A 208 -7.91 -13.17 -27.38
N VAL A 209 -8.38 -11.94 -27.43
CA VAL A 209 -7.95 -10.91 -28.40
C VAL A 209 -7.65 -9.61 -27.67
N ARG A 210 -6.55 -8.96 -28.03
CA ARG A 210 -6.20 -7.63 -27.50
C ARG A 210 -7.08 -6.58 -28.17
N LYS A 211 -7.81 -5.81 -27.36
CA LYS A 211 -8.62 -4.69 -27.80
C LYS A 211 -8.34 -3.48 -26.92
N ARG A 212 -8.39 -2.28 -27.49
CA ARG A 212 -8.36 -1.04 -26.71
C ARG A 212 -9.77 -0.72 -26.24
N LYS A 213 -9.96 -0.65 -24.92
CA LYS A 213 -11.21 -0.20 -24.32
C LYS A 213 -11.05 1.21 -23.78
N LYS A 214 -12.06 2.04 -24.06
CA LYS A 214 -12.26 3.32 -23.37
C LYS A 214 -13.02 3.04 -22.08
N ILE A 215 -12.39 3.35 -20.96
CA ILE A 215 -12.99 3.22 -19.63
C ILE A 215 -13.14 4.62 -19.08
N ASN A 216 -14.38 5.01 -18.77
CA ASN A 216 -14.65 6.26 -18.07
C ASN A 216 -14.32 6.08 -16.59
N VAL A 217 -13.41 6.90 -16.09
CA VAL A 217 -12.98 6.92 -14.70
C VAL A 217 -13.35 8.27 -14.12
N LYS A 218 -14.18 8.26 -13.09
CA LYS A 218 -14.58 9.45 -12.34
C LYS A 218 -13.64 9.62 -11.17
N ILE A 219 -12.83 10.69 -11.21
CA ILE A 219 -11.92 11.03 -10.13
C ILE A 219 -12.66 11.95 -9.16
N PRO A 220 -12.76 11.56 -7.87
CA PRO A 220 -13.43 12.38 -6.87
C PRO A 220 -12.67 13.69 -6.64
N ALA A 221 -13.42 14.73 -6.30
CA ALA A 221 -12.87 16.01 -5.89
C ALA A 221 -12.04 15.84 -4.60
N GLY A 222 -10.89 16.51 -4.53
CA GLY A 222 -9.99 16.46 -3.40
C GLY A 222 -9.06 15.25 -3.35
N ILE A 223 -8.97 14.47 -4.44
CA ILE A 223 -8.08 13.29 -4.47
C ILE A 223 -6.63 13.67 -4.17
N ASP A 224 -5.96 12.89 -3.34
CA ASP A 224 -4.57 13.14 -2.96
C ASP A 224 -3.58 12.40 -3.88
N ASN A 225 -2.34 12.88 -3.92
CA ASN A 225 -1.28 12.25 -4.70
C ASN A 225 -0.99 10.83 -4.19
N GLY A 226 -0.90 9.87 -5.12
CA GLY A 226 -0.67 8.45 -4.82
C GLY A 226 -1.94 7.68 -4.43
N GLN A 227 -3.10 8.33 -4.31
CA GLN A 227 -4.36 7.61 -4.04
C GLN A 227 -4.76 6.71 -5.21
N GLN A 228 -5.39 5.58 -4.88
CA GLN A 228 -5.82 4.57 -5.84
C GLN A 228 -7.34 4.51 -5.94
N ILE A 229 -7.84 4.53 -7.17
CA ILE A 229 -9.26 4.35 -7.48
C ILE A 229 -9.44 2.97 -8.09
N ARG A 230 -10.28 2.13 -7.48
CA ARG A 230 -10.63 0.80 -8.00
C ARG A 230 -11.85 0.89 -8.90
N VAL A 231 -11.69 0.47 -10.15
CA VAL A 231 -12.76 0.30 -11.13
C VAL A 231 -13.00 -1.20 -11.32
N SER A 232 -14.09 -1.69 -10.74
CA SER A 232 -14.36 -3.13 -10.64
C SER A 232 -14.68 -3.76 -12.00
N GLY A 233 -14.11 -4.95 -12.27
CA GLY A 233 -14.36 -5.75 -13.46
C GLY A 233 -13.83 -5.15 -14.77
N LYS A 234 -12.89 -4.19 -14.67
CA LYS A 234 -12.26 -3.52 -15.82
C LYS A 234 -10.78 -3.91 -16.03
N GLY A 235 -10.30 -4.92 -15.31
CA GLY A 235 -9.01 -5.55 -15.52
C GLY A 235 -9.02 -6.56 -16.67
N GLU A 236 -8.09 -7.51 -16.65
CA GLU A 236 -7.98 -8.53 -17.71
C GLU A 236 -9.14 -9.52 -17.68
N ALA A 237 -9.47 -10.11 -18.83
CA ALA A 237 -10.49 -11.16 -18.87
C ALA A 237 -10.06 -12.41 -18.09
N GLY A 238 -11.00 -12.95 -17.32
CA GLY A 238 -10.84 -14.21 -16.61
C GLY A 238 -10.61 -15.40 -17.54
N VAL A 239 -10.09 -16.47 -16.95
CA VAL A 239 -9.78 -17.72 -17.65
C VAL A 239 -10.87 -18.74 -17.34
N ASN A 240 -11.26 -19.53 -18.34
CA ASN A 240 -12.28 -20.60 -18.22
C ASN A 240 -13.62 -20.12 -17.63
N GLY A 241 -14.09 -18.93 -18.02
CA GLY A 241 -15.35 -18.37 -17.52
C GLY A 241 -15.26 -17.72 -16.13
N GLY A 242 -14.05 -17.51 -15.60
CA GLY A 242 -13.85 -16.70 -14.40
C GLY A 242 -14.14 -15.21 -14.63
N PRO A 243 -14.40 -14.43 -13.57
CA PRO A 243 -14.66 -13.00 -13.68
C PRO A 243 -13.42 -12.24 -14.17
N ALA A 244 -13.62 -11.04 -14.70
CA ALA A 244 -12.52 -10.13 -15.01
C ALA A 244 -11.80 -9.68 -13.74
N GLY A 245 -10.53 -9.31 -13.87
CA GLY A 245 -9.81 -8.57 -12.84
C GLY A 245 -10.35 -7.15 -12.68
N ASP A 246 -9.75 -6.40 -11.77
CA ASP A 246 -10.06 -4.99 -11.53
C ASP A 246 -9.02 -4.06 -12.14
N LEU A 247 -9.41 -2.81 -12.37
CA LEU A 247 -8.49 -1.75 -12.77
C LEU A 247 -8.24 -0.83 -11.57
N TYR A 248 -6.98 -0.69 -11.19
CA TYR A 248 -6.50 0.26 -10.18
C TYR A 248 -5.89 1.46 -10.88
N VAL A 249 -6.54 2.62 -10.74
CA VAL A 249 -6.05 3.88 -11.27
C VAL A 249 -5.31 4.60 -10.16
N VAL A 250 -3.99 4.71 -10.29
CA VAL A 250 -3.14 5.45 -9.35
C VAL A 250 -3.04 6.88 -9.84
N VAL A 251 -3.46 7.82 -9.00
CA VAL A 251 -3.41 9.24 -9.32
C VAL A 251 -2.07 9.82 -8.92
N HIS A 252 -1.46 10.54 -9.85
CA HIS A 252 -0.29 11.36 -9.61
C HIS A 252 -0.65 12.82 -9.83
N VAL A 253 -0.53 13.66 -8.81
CA VAL A 253 -0.81 15.09 -8.92
C VAL A 253 0.48 15.83 -9.22
N ARG A 254 0.49 16.66 -10.25
CA ARG A 254 1.64 17.51 -10.57
C ARG A 254 1.86 18.54 -9.46
N ASN A 255 3.12 18.76 -9.12
CA ASN A 255 3.51 19.86 -8.25
C ASN A 255 3.14 21.18 -8.92
N HIS A 256 2.63 22.11 -8.12
CA HIS A 256 2.23 23.43 -8.59
C HIS A 256 3.29 24.46 -8.21
N GLU A 257 3.41 25.54 -9.00
CA GLU A 257 4.47 26.54 -8.80
C GLU A 257 4.30 27.35 -7.50
N PHE A 258 3.06 27.56 -7.06
CA PHE A 258 2.73 28.41 -5.91
C PHE A 258 1.76 27.80 -4.91
N PHE A 259 1.31 26.56 -5.15
CA PHE A 259 0.44 25.86 -4.22
C PHE A 259 1.10 24.58 -3.74
N GLU A 260 1.11 24.42 -2.43
CA GLU A 260 1.49 23.18 -1.76
C GLU A 260 0.28 22.65 -1.01
N ARG A 261 0.08 21.34 -1.00
CA ARG A 261 -1.06 20.71 -0.33
C ARG A 261 -0.59 19.96 0.89
N GLU A 262 -1.18 20.28 2.04
CA GLU A 262 -0.99 19.57 3.29
C GLU A 262 -2.34 19.04 3.79
N GLY A 263 -2.61 17.75 3.53
CA GLY A 263 -3.91 17.15 3.83
C GLY A 263 -5.03 17.82 3.02
N ASP A 264 -5.99 18.42 3.69
CA ASP A 264 -7.08 19.18 3.04
C ASP A 264 -6.72 20.68 2.88
N HIS A 265 -5.62 21.13 3.49
CA HIS A 265 -5.19 22.52 3.46
C HIS A 265 -4.29 22.81 2.25
N ILE A 266 -4.37 24.04 1.78
CA ILE A 266 -3.53 24.54 0.68
C ILE A 266 -2.68 25.67 1.22
N ILE A 267 -1.37 25.58 1.02
CA ILE A 267 -0.40 26.58 1.41
C ILE A 267 0.03 27.33 0.16
N CYS A 268 0.07 28.65 0.26
CA CYS A 268 0.55 29.53 -0.79
C CYS A 268 1.52 30.55 -0.18
N GLU A 269 2.76 30.57 -0.68
CA GLU A 269 3.70 31.61 -0.31
C GLU A 269 3.43 32.86 -1.16
N MET A 270 3.12 33.98 -0.50
CA MET A 270 2.85 35.25 -1.14
C MET A 270 4.04 36.20 -0.94
N PRO A 271 4.75 36.60 -2.02
CA PRO A 271 5.78 37.62 -1.93
C PRO A 271 5.14 39.01 -1.76
N ILE A 272 5.56 39.73 -0.72
CA ILE A 272 5.03 41.05 -0.37
C ILE A 272 6.17 42.03 -0.14
N THR A 273 5.98 43.28 -0.55
CA THR A 273 7.02 44.30 -0.36
C THR A 273 7.12 44.74 1.10
N PHE A 274 8.32 45.17 1.50
CA PHE A 274 8.54 45.74 2.84
C PHE A 274 7.54 46.87 3.18
N ALA A 275 7.30 47.78 2.24
CA ALA A 275 6.37 48.89 2.44
C ALA A 275 4.93 48.41 2.71
N GLN A 276 4.46 47.38 1.99
CA GLN A 276 3.12 46.80 2.21
C GLN A 276 3.00 46.11 3.57
N MET A 277 4.06 45.43 4.04
CA MET A 277 4.05 44.81 5.38
C MET A 277 4.13 45.86 6.50
N ALA A 278 4.92 46.90 6.31
CA ALA A 278 5.10 47.97 7.31
C ALA A 278 3.84 48.84 7.44
N LEU A 279 3.26 49.28 6.32
CA LEU A 279 2.14 50.22 6.29
C LEU A 279 0.76 49.53 6.29
N GLY A 280 0.72 48.22 6.04
CA GLY A 280 -0.50 47.50 5.75
C GLY A 280 -0.93 47.68 4.29
N ALA A 281 -1.62 46.68 3.75
CA ALA A 281 -2.04 46.68 2.35
C ALA A 281 -3.25 45.77 2.14
N GLU A 282 -3.97 45.99 1.04
CA GLU A 282 -4.88 44.99 0.49
C GLU A 282 -4.24 44.36 -0.74
N VAL A 283 -4.07 43.04 -0.73
CA VAL A 283 -3.45 42.28 -1.82
C VAL A 283 -4.43 41.25 -2.38
N GLU A 284 -4.35 40.97 -3.68
CA GLU A 284 -5.10 39.89 -4.30
C GLU A 284 -4.33 38.58 -4.19
N VAL A 285 -4.91 37.61 -3.49
CA VAL A 285 -4.34 36.28 -3.30
C VAL A 285 -4.97 35.31 -4.31
N PRO A 286 -4.18 34.53 -5.06
CA PRO A 286 -4.70 33.44 -5.87
C PRO A 286 -5.17 32.32 -4.95
N THR A 287 -6.41 31.90 -5.13
CA THR A 287 -6.93 30.65 -4.56
C THR A 287 -7.28 29.72 -5.71
N VAL A 288 -7.41 28.43 -5.42
CA VAL A 288 -7.86 27.43 -6.40
C VAL A 288 -9.27 27.72 -6.91
N HIS A 289 -10.05 28.53 -6.18
CA HIS A 289 -11.40 28.96 -6.57
C HIS A 289 -11.45 30.36 -7.21
N GLY A 290 -10.30 30.95 -7.55
CA GLY A 290 -10.18 32.31 -8.08
C GLY A 290 -9.50 33.28 -7.12
N LYS A 291 -9.48 34.57 -7.47
CA LYS A 291 -8.77 35.59 -6.69
C LYS A 291 -9.61 36.08 -5.51
N VAL A 292 -8.99 36.25 -4.35
CA VAL A 292 -9.63 36.79 -3.14
C VAL A 292 -8.78 37.94 -2.60
N LYS A 293 -9.43 39.02 -2.15
CA LYS A 293 -8.73 40.14 -1.49
C LYS A 293 -8.39 39.76 -0.05
N LEU A 294 -7.12 39.89 0.31
CA LEU A 294 -6.61 39.72 1.67
C LEU A 294 -6.13 41.06 2.21
N LYS A 295 -6.64 41.44 3.38
CA LYS A 295 -6.18 42.63 4.10
C LYS A 295 -5.04 42.26 5.05
N ILE A 296 -3.92 42.92 4.87
CA ILE A 296 -2.70 42.72 5.65
C ILE A 296 -2.56 43.90 6.63
N PRO A 297 -2.55 43.61 7.94
CA PRO A 297 -2.32 44.63 8.96
C PRO A 297 -0.93 45.26 8.85
N ALA A 298 -0.80 46.52 9.27
CA ALA A 298 0.48 47.18 9.43
C ALA A 298 1.35 46.46 10.47
N GLY A 299 2.66 46.41 10.24
CA GLY A 299 3.62 45.73 11.12
C GLY A 299 3.59 44.20 11.03
N THR A 300 2.99 43.63 9.98
CA THR A 300 2.98 42.18 9.76
C THR A 300 4.41 41.66 9.61
N GLN A 301 4.74 40.58 10.30
CA GLN A 301 6.08 39.97 10.25
C GLN A 301 6.20 38.93 9.13
N THR A 302 7.41 38.71 8.63
CA THR A 302 7.66 37.67 7.60
C THR A 302 7.39 36.28 8.18
N GLY A 303 6.79 35.40 7.38
CA GLY A 303 6.34 34.08 7.82
C GLY A 303 4.99 34.07 8.54
N THR A 304 4.33 35.21 8.72
CA THR A 304 2.95 35.24 9.27
C THR A 304 2.00 34.51 8.32
N GLU A 305 1.11 33.70 8.88
CA GLU A 305 0.13 32.93 8.12
C GLU A 305 -1.26 33.57 8.21
N PHE A 306 -1.89 33.81 7.07
CA PHE A 306 -3.28 34.25 7.00
C PHE A 306 -4.16 33.11 6.53
N ARG A 307 -5.17 32.76 7.33
CA ARG A 307 -6.11 31.69 7.03
C ARG A 307 -7.32 32.21 6.25
N LEU A 308 -7.49 31.69 5.03
CA LEU A 308 -8.69 31.86 4.21
C LEU A 308 -9.60 30.63 4.38
N LYS A 309 -10.69 30.83 5.13
CA LYS A 309 -11.62 29.75 5.48
C LYS A 309 -12.34 29.18 4.25
N GLY A 310 -12.40 27.85 4.13
CA GLY A 310 -13.13 27.15 3.06
C GLY A 310 -12.53 27.36 1.67
N LYS A 311 -11.23 27.63 1.58
CA LYS A 311 -10.50 27.82 0.31
C LYS A 311 -9.46 26.73 0.03
N GLY A 312 -9.46 25.66 0.82
CA GLY A 312 -8.62 24.48 0.62
C GLY A 312 -9.29 23.40 -0.23
N ALA A 313 -8.73 22.19 -0.19
CA ALA A 313 -9.25 21.04 -0.91
C ALA A 313 -10.49 20.44 -0.21
N PRO A 314 -11.47 19.90 -0.97
CA PRO A 314 -12.59 19.17 -0.38
C PRO A 314 -12.12 17.82 0.18
N ASN A 315 -12.77 17.34 1.24
CA ASN A 315 -12.45 16.04 1.80
C ASN A 315 -13.02 14.91 0.93
N VAL A 316 -12.18 13.95 0.51
CA VAL A 316 -12.60 12.83 -0.36
C VAL A 316 -13.53 11.84 0.35
N ARG A 317 -13.35 11.66 1.67
CA ARG A 317 -13.98 10.58 2.45
C ARG A 317 -15.15 11.05 3.32
N GLY A 318 -15.42 12.34 3.37
CA GLY A 318 -16.36 12.92 4.32
C GLY A 318 -16.95 14.23 3.83
N TYR A 319 -17.51 14.97 4.79
CA TYR A 319 -18.07 16.28 4.55
C TYR A 319 -17.10 17.35 5.06
N GLY A 320 -16.91 18.40 4.26
CA GLY A 320 -16.08 19.53 4.63
C GLY A 320 -15.07 19.91 3.55
N GLN A 321 -14.46 21.06 3.78
CA GLN A 321 -13.44 21.64 2.92
C GLN A 321 -12.34 22.19 3.81
N GLY A 322 -11.10 21.98 3.41
CA GLY A 322 -9.98 22.59 4.09
C GLY A 322 -9.91 24.09 3.84
N ASP A 323 -8.87 24.68 4.41
CA ASP A 323 -8.57 26.11 4.32
C ASP A 323 -7.32 26.37 3.52
N GLN A 324 -7.19 27.59 3.00
CA GLN A 324 -5.94 28.04 2.41
C GLN A 324 -5.17 28.89 3.41
N TYR A 325 -3.89 28.60 3.60
CA TYR A 325 -2.95 29.39 4.38
C TYR A 325 -2.06 30.18 3.44
N VAL A 326 -2.02 31.49 3.66
CA VAL A 326 -1.19 32.42 2.89
C VAL A 326 -0.02 32.80 3.77
N VAL A 327 1.17 32.31 3.45
CA VAL A 327 2.42 32.62 4.17
C VAL A 327 3.03 33.85 3.50
N VAL A 328 3.13 34.96 4.22
CA VAL A 328 3.71 36.19 3.65
C VAL A 328 5.22 36.17 3.76
N ARG A 329 5.92 36.45 2.65
CA ARG A 329 7.38 36.54 2.60
C ARG A 329 7.78 37.93 2.12
N VAL A 330 8.62 38.62 2.90
CA VAL A 330 9.14 39.92 2.49
C VAL A 330 10.08 39.76 1.29
N VAL A 331 9.83 40.51 0.23
CA VAL A 331 10.74 40.62 -0.91
C VAL A 331 11.41 41.99 -0.87
N VAL A 332 12.74 41.98 -0.83
CA VAL A 332 13.57 43.19 -0.84
C VAL A 332 13.99 43.47 -2.29
N PRO A 333 13.71 44.67 -2.83
CA PRO A 333 14.08 45.02 -4.21
C PRO A 333 15.60 45.05 -4.38
N THR A 334 16.10 44.45 -5.46
CA THR A 334 17.54 44.38 -5.78
C THR A 334 18.06 45.67 -6.44
N LYS A 335 17.18 46.47 -7.03
CA LYS A 335 17.51 47.73 -7.70
C LYS A 335 16.63 48.84 -7.12
N LEU A 336 17.28 49.95 -6.74
CA LEU A 336 16.64 51.12 -6.16
C LEU A 336 17.13 52.37 -6.88
N THR A 337 16.21 53.32 -7.12
CA THR A 337 16.57 54.65 -7.63
C THR A 337 17.29 55.46 -6.54
N SER A 338 18.02 56.51 -6.94
CA SER A 338 18.72 57.39 -5.97
C SER A 338 17.75 57.93 -4.92
N HIS A 339 16.59 58.41 -5.37
CA HIS A 339 15.55 58.93 -4.47
C HIS A 339 15.02 57.87 -3.49
N GLN A 340 14.77 56.64 -3.94
CA GLN A 340 14.34 55.55 -3.04
C GLN A 340 15.41 55.18 -2.00
N LYS A 341 16.69 55.24 -2.36
CA LYS A 341 17.80 55.00 -1.42
C LYS A 341 17.87 56.08 -0.36
N ASP A 342 17.66 57.34 -0.73
CA ASP A 342 17.69 58.46 0.22
C ASP A 342 16.54 58.35 1.23
N LEU A 343 15.32 58.04 0.77
CA LEU A 343 14.16 57.78 1.65
C LEU A 343 14.41 56.61 2.62
N LEU A 344 15.03 55.52 2.16
CA LEU A 344 15.35 54.39 3.04
C LEU A 344 16.45 54.72 4.06
N ARG A 345 17.39 55.61 3.73
CA ARG A 345 18.39 56.11 4.70
C ARG A 345 17.76 56.99 5.76
N GLU A 346 16.83 57.86 5.37
CA GLU A 346 16.07 58.68 6.32
C GLU A 346 15.25 57.80 7.26
N PHE A 347 14.56 56.79 6.73
CA PHE A 347 13.81 55.81 7.52
C PHE A 347 14.72 55.04 8.50
N ALA A 348 15.85 54.50 8.02
CA ALA A 348 16.80 53.78 8.86
C ALA A 348 17.45 54.67 9.95
N GLY A 349 17.56 55.98 9.71
CA GLY A 349 18.04 56.93 10.71
C GLY A 349 17.04 57.22 11.84
N GLN A 350 15.76 56.91 11.62
CA GLN A 350 14.66 57.10 12.59
C GLN A 350 14.25 55.79 13.27
N GLU A 351 14.70 54.63 12.79
CA GLU A 351 14.45 53.36 13.46
C GLU A 351 15.17 53.31 14.82
N GLU A 352 14.40 53.32 15.90
CA GLU A 352 14.90 52.87 17.20
C GLU A 352 15.20 51.37 17.07
N GLN A 353 16.49 51.01 17.03
CA GLN A 353 16.88 49.60 17.09
C GLN A 353 16.29 49.01 18.36
N ASP A 354 15.39 48.04 18.20
CA ASP A 354 14.77 47.32 19.30
C ASP A 354 15.89 46.60 20.07
N ASP A 355 16.37 47.31 21.09
CA ASP A 355 17.71 47.17 21.64
C ASP A 355 17.89 45.81 22.35
N SER A 356 16.81 45.05 22.56
CA SER A 356 16.84 43.80 23.34
C SER A 356 17.50 42.63 22.60
N LEU A 357 17.26 42.47 21.30
CA LEU A 357 17.81 41.34 20.51
C LEU A 357 19.21 41.67 19.99
N PHE A 358 19.41 42.87 19.46
CA PHE A 358 20.72 43.30 18.99
C PHE A 358 21.72 43.52 20.13
N ARG A 359 21.34 44.03 21.31
CA ARG A 359 22.25 44.06 22.47
C ARG A 359 22.55 42.66 23.00
N LYS A 360 21.59 41.73 23.02
CA LYS A 360 21.86 40.32 23.41
C LYS A 360 22.88 39.68 22.48
N LEU A 361 22.74 39.88 21.17
CA LEU A 361 23.71 39.40 20.19
C LEU A 361 25.08 40.10 20.38
N LYS A 362 25.09 41.42 20.56
CA LYS A 362 26.31 42.21 20.73
C LYS A 362 27.04 41.90 22.05
N ARG A 363 26.32 41.54 23.12
CA ARG A 363 26.89 41.02 24.37
C ARG A 363 27.50 39.63 24.18
N ALA A 364 26.78 38.73 23.52
CA ALA A 364 27.29 37.38 23.20
C ALA A 364 28.57 37.42 22.34
N PHE A 365 28.68 38.38 21.41
CA PHE A 365 29.91 38.58 20.61
C PHE A 365 31.00 39.39 21.31
N LYS A 366 30.69 40.15 22.38
CA LYS A 366 31.66 40.90 23.18
C LYS A 366 32.20 40.14 24.41
N GLY A 367 31.67 38.95 24.70
CA GLY A 367 32.18 38.11 25.78
C GLY A 367 31.89 38.66 27.19
N GLU A 368 30.75 39.34 27.37
CA GLU A 368 30.19 39.69 28.69
C GLU A 368 28.92 38.90 29.02
#